data_AF-F6DRZ1-F1
#
_entry.id   AF-F6DRZ1-F1
#
_cell.length_a   1.000
_cell.length_b   1.000
_cell.length_c   1.000
_cell.angle_alpha   90.00
_cell.angle_beta   90.00
_cell.angle_gamma   90.00
#
_symmetry.space_group_name_H-M   'P 1'
#
loop_
_entity.id
_entity.type
_entity.pdbx_description
1 polymer ?
#
loop_
_entity_poly.entity_id
_entity_poly.type
_entity_poly.pdbx_seq_one_letter_code
_entity_poly.pdbx_strand_id
1 'polypeptide(L)' 'MFDIICYRLKGHLNYQCQIVPSGQSIQDVVEAWQNITDTHRVTGFTTEAKAREYVVEKYEVEPK' A
#
# COMPACT_ATOMS: atom_id res chain seq x y z
N MET A 1 -2.06 -4.54 -13.87
CA MET A 1 -2.18 -3.09 -13.64
C MET A 1 -2.43 -2.88 -12.16
N PHE A 2 -1.72 -1.95 -11.54
CA PHE A 2 -1.78 -1.71 -10.09
C PHE A 2 -2.09 -0.24 -9.84
N ASP A 3 -2.86 0.03 -8.78
CA ASP A 3 -3.08 1.37 -8.27
C ASP A 3 -2.27 1.56 -6.98
N ILE A 4 -1.85 2.79 -6.70
CA ILE A 4 -1.21 3.15 -5.44
C ILE A 4 -2.18 4.03 -4.66
N ILE A 5 -2.59 3.56 -3.49
CA ILE A 5 -3.49 4.31 -2.61
C ILE A 5 -2.68 4.77 -1.41
N CYS A 6 -2.62 6.08 -1.23
CA CYS A 6 -2.02 6.70 -0.05
C CYS A 6 -3.11 7.24 0.86
N TYR A 7 -3.10 6.84 2.13
CA TYR A 7 -4.06 7.25 3.13
C TYR A 7 -3.37 7.58 4.45
N ARG A 8 -4.10 8.30 5.31
CA ARG A 8 -3.68 8.63 6.66
C ARG A 8 -4.76 8.19 7.63
N LEU A 9 -4.41 7.29 8.54
CA LEU A 9 -5.33 6.84 9.58
C LEU A 9 -5.50 7.90 10.65
N LYS A 10 -6.73 8.01 11.18
CA LYS A 10 -7.05 8.94 12.26
C LYS A 10 -6.23 8.56 13.51
N GLY A 11 -5.43 9.50 14.01
CA GLY A 11 -4.52 9.26 15.14
C GLY A 11 -3.07 8.92 14.74
N HIS A 12 -2.79 8.73 13.44
CA HIS A 12 -1.43 8.51 12.93
C HIS A 12 -0.87 9.80 12.32
N LEU A 13 0.41 10.08 12.59
CA LEU A 13 1.11 11.25 12.05
C LEU A 13 1.64 11.02 10.63
N ASN A 14 1.82 9.77 10.23
CA ASN A 14 2.44 9.39 8.97
C ASN A 14 1.40 8.98 7.93
N TYR A 15 1.68 9.34 6.67
CA TYR A 15 1.00 8.77 5.52
C TYR A 15 1.49 7.35 5.28
N GLN A 16 0.59 6.54 4.75
CA GLN A 16 0.90 5.18 4.34
C GLN A 16 0.37 4.95 2.94
N CYS A 17 1.22 4.36 2.10
CA CYS A 17 0.91 4.05 0.72
C CYS A 17 0.95 2.54 0.53
N GLN A 18 -0.03 2.01 -0.19
CA GLN A 18 -0.16 0.60 -0.49
C GLN A 18 -0.38 0.40 -1.98
N ILE A 19 0.31 -0.62 -2.52
CA ILE A 19 0.13 -1.07 -3.89
C ILE A 19 -1.03 -2.06 -3.87
N VAL A 20 -2.04 -1.82 -4.69
CA VAL A 20 -3.24 -2.64 -4.75
C VAL A 20 -3.56 -3.02 -6.19
N PRO A 21 -4.26 -4.14 -6.44
CA PRO A 21 -4.82 -4.43 -7.75
C PRO A 21 -5.66 -3.26 -8.24
N SER A 22 -5.53 -2.91 -9.53
CA SER A 22 -6.29 -1.79 -10.08
C SER A 22 -7.80 -2.02 -9.96
N GLY A 23 -8.52 -0.99 -9.53
CA GLY A 23 -9.97 -1.02 -9.33
C GLY A 23 -10.41 -1.54 -7.95
N GLN A 24 -9.50 -1.85 -7.03
CA GLN A 24 -9.85 -2.12 -5.64
C GLN A 24 -10.38 -0.85 -4.95
N SER A 25 -11.46 -0.98 -4.16
CA SER A 25 -12.04 0.17 -3.48
C SER A 25 -11.15 0.68 -2.35
N ILE A 26 -11.14 2.00 -2.13
CA ILE A 26 -10.36 2.60 -1.03
C ILE A 26 -10.87 2.09 0.32
N GLN A 27 -12.18 1.89 0.47
CA GLN A 27 -12.77 1.36 1.71
C GLN A 27 -12.22 -0.02 2.08
N ASP A 28 -12.19 -0.96 1.12
CA ASP A 28 -11.70 -2.33 1.37
C ASP A 28 -10.24 -2.33 1.82
N VAL A 29 -9.43 -1.42 1.27
CA VAL A 29 -8.01 -1.28 1.60
C VAL A 29 -7.83 -0.75 3.02
N VAL A 30 -8.64 0.23 3.42
CA VAL A 30 -8.62 0.77 4.79
C VAL A 30 -9.10 -0.26 5.82
N GLU A 31 -10.16 -1.01 5.52
CA GLU A 31 -10.68 -2.07 6.40
C GLU A 31 -9.69 -3.24 6.55
N ALA A 32 -9.09 -3.68 5.45
CA ALA A 32 -8.02 -4.68 5.50
C ALA A 32 -6.86 -4.21 6.38
N TRP A 33 -6.53 -2.92 6.34
CA TRP A 33 -5.46 -2.38 7.15
C TRP A 33 -5.79 -2.32 8.63
N GLN A 34 -7.00 -1.92 9.01
CA GLN A 34 -7.44 -1.95 10.41
C GLN A 34 -7.25 -3.33 11.01
N ASN A 35 -7.65 -4.38 10.28
CA ASN A 35 -7.43 -5.78 10.67
C ASN A 35 -5.94 -6.16 10.75
N ILE A 36 -5.10 -5.61 9.86
CA ILE A 36 -3.65 -5.85 9.87
C ILE A 36 -2.96 -5.19 11.08
N THR A 37 -3.39 -3.99 11.51
CA THR A 37 -2.87 -3.33 12.72
C THR A 37 -3.03 -4.19 13.98
N ASP A 38 -4.18 -4.85 14.12
CA ASP A 38 -4.41 -5.82 15.21
C ASP A 38 -3.40 -6.98 15.16
N THR A 39 -2.96 -7.38 13.96
CA THR A 39 -1.99 -8.47 13.76
C THR A 39 -0.51 -8.04 13.79
N HIS A 40 -0.20 -6.76 14.03
CA HIS A 40 1.16 -6.18 14.04
C HIS A 40 1.98 -6.37 12.74
N ARG A 41 1.37 -6.85 11.64
CA ARG A 41 2.03 -7.06 10.34
C ARG A 41 1.95 -5.83 9.46
N VAL A 42 2.64 -4.75 9.80
CA VAL A 42 2.62 -3.51 9.00
C VAL A 42 3.35 -3.73 7.65
N THR A 43 2.61 -4.06 6.60
CA THR A 43 3.10 -4.04 5.21
C THR A 43 2.56 -2.79 4.52
N GLY A 44 3.34 -1.71 4.53
CA GLY A 44 2.99 -0.49 3.80
C GLY A 44 4.19 0.45 3.64
N PHE A 45 4.18 1.24 2.58
CA PHE A 45 5.26 2.19 2.27
C PHE A 45 4.95 3.54 2.92
N THR A 46 6.00 4.26 3.31
CA THR A 46 5.87 5.59 3.92
C THR A 46 5.60 6.70 2.89
N THR A 47 5.88 6.46 1.62
CA THR A 47 5.67 7.41 0.52
C THR A 47 5.26 6.69 -0.76
N GLU A 48 4.57 7.41 -1.66
CA GLU A 48 4.20 6.89 -2.98
C GLU A 48 5.44 6.54 -3.81
N ALA A 49 6.48 7.36 -3.76
CA ALA A 49 7.73 7.14 -4.49
C ALA A 49 8.35 5.77 -4.16
N LYS A 50 8.41 5.39 -2.88
CA LYS A 50 8.93 4.08 -2.45
C LYS A 50 8.03 2.93 -2.90
N ALA A 51 6.71 3.13 -2.87
CA ALA A 51 5.78 2.14 -3.39
C ALA A 51 5.98 1.94 -4.89
N ARG A 52 6.14 3.03 -5.65
CA ARG A 52 6.36 2.99 -7.10
C ARG A 52 7.70 2.35 -7.46
N GLU A 53 8.77 2.69 -6.76
CA GLU A 53 10.10 2.04 -6.91
C GLU A 53 10.01 0.53 -6.69
N TYR A 54 9.27 0.09 -5.67
CA TYR A 54 9.06 -1.34 -5.41
C TYR A 54 8.28 -2.04 -6.52
N VAL A 55 7.24 -1.40 -7.08
CA VAL A 55 6.50 -1.93 -8.24
C VAL A 55 7.45 -2.13 -9.42
N VAL A 56 8.24 -1.11 -9.74
CA VAL A 56 9.19 -1.16 -10.84
C VAL A 56 10.17 -2.32 -10.61
N GLU A 57 10.84 -2.37 -9.45
CA GLU A 57 11.88 -3.36 -9.14
C GLU A 57 11.37 -4.82 -9.15
N LYS A 58 10.16 -5.07 -8.64
CA LYS A 58 9.65 -6.44 -8.44
C LYS A 58 8.71 -6.93 -9.53
N TYR A 59 8.02 -6.04 -10.23
CA TYR A 59 6.95 -6.40 -11.15
C TYR A 59 7.15 -5.87 -12.57
N GLU A 60 7.89 -4.79 -12.78
CA GLU A 60 8.22 -4.31 -14.15
C GLU A 60 9.59 -4.79 -14.63
N VAL A 61 10.50 -5.13 -13.70
CA VAL A 61 11.71 -5.91 -14.02
C VAL A 61 11.32 -7.39 -14.00
N GLU A 62 10.60 -7.85 -15.02
CA GLU A 62 10.26 -9.27 -15.16
C GLU A 62 11.50 -10.15 -15.46
N PRO A 63 11.38 -11.47 -15.24
CA PRO A 63 12.44 -12.37 -14.80
C PRO A 63 13.39 -12.78 -15.92
N LYS A 64 14.64 -13.10 -15.55
CA LYS A 64 15.47 -14.00 -16.36
C LYS A 64 15.10 -15.45 -16.08
#